data_AF-A0A5J4QG21-F1
#
_entry.id   AF-A0A5J4QG21-F1
#
_cell.length_a   1.000
_cell.length_b   1.000
_cell.length_c   1.000
_cell.angle_alpha   90.00
_cell.angle_beta   90.00
_cell.angle_gamma   90.00
#
_symmetry.space_group_name_H-M   'P 1'
#
loop_
_entity.id
_entity.type
_entity.pdbx_description
1 polymer ?
#
loop_
_entity_poly.entity_id
_entity_poly.type
_entity_poly.pdbx_seq_one_letter_code
_entity_poly.pdbx_strand_id
1 'polypeptide(L)'
;EYRALLSLYNIGVEKIEGSNQGHKYTGLVYSALDADGNRVGKPLKSSLFGKSYGIEALEQSMKKSGEEIKTKGIVANTRTLVSASLAGSRTGSEFRADLQGKGIDLILRYGNGGHLYGVTFIDHNSRTVLNGSALGKEFSANALGTRFADFSTAGREDSQTVSPVVTRESQHPTVQPAHDDKQPATVKGYSGDDSPVGSLLSVLTPEPDQYGNDQPTPTKRKKKKRRYGRQV
;
A
#
# COMPACT_ATOMS: atom_id res chain seq x y z
N GLU A 1 1.08 13.13 -0.70
CA GLU A 1 -0.32 13.15 -0.23
C GLU A 1 -1.02 11.82 -0.47
N TYR A 2 -1.35 11.42 -1.71
CA TYR A 2 -2.10 10.17 -1.96
C TYR A 2 -1.48 8.90 -1.37
N ARG A 3 -0.17 8.71 -1.52
CA ARG A 3 0.54 7.59 -0.87
C ARG A 3 0.42 7.61 0.67
N ALA A 4 0.44 8.79 1.28
CA ALA A 4 0.31 8.94 2.73
C ALA A 4 -1.11 8.65 3.23
N LEU A 5 -2.12 9.00 2.42
CA LEU A 5 -3.50 8.63 2.70
C LEU A 5 -3.69 7.11 2.65
N LEU A 6 -3.15 6.47 1.61
CA LEU A 6 -3.29 5.02 1.44
C LEU A 6 -2.53 4.21 2.49
N SER A 7 -1.41 4.72 3.01
CA SER A 7 -0.66 4.02 4.05
C SER A 7 -1.44 3.87 5.36
N LEU A 8 -2.42 4.74 5.66
CA LEU A 8 -3.32 4.56 6.80
C LEU A 8 -4.11 3.24 6.73
N TYR A 9 -4.36 2.76 5.51
CA TYR A 9 -5.12 1.55 5.24
C TYR A 9 -4.22 0.38 4.84
N ASN A 10 -2.92 0.46 5.15
CA ASN A 10 -1.91 -0.53 4.77
C ASN A 10 -1.89 -0.78 3.24
N ILE A 11 -2.07 0.28 2.45
CA ILE A 11 -2.00 0.22 0.98
C ILE A 11 -0.81 1.04 0.49
N GLY A 12 0.10 0.36 -0.19
CA GLY A 12 1.20 0.96 -0.93
C GLY A 12 0.75 1.32 -2.34
N VAL A 13 1.26 2.44 -2.86
CA VAL A 13 1.10 2.82 -4.26
C VAL A 13 2.42 3.29 -4.84
N GLU A 14 2.74 2.81 -6.03
CA GLU A 14 3.89 3.25 -6.81
C GLU A 14 3.49 3.62 -8.23
N LYS A 15 4.09 4.70 -8.70
CA LYS A 15 4.04 5.09 -10.10
C LYS A 15 5.10 4.29 -10.85
N ILE A 16 4.67 3.55 -11.86
CA ILE A 16 5.55 2.83 -12.79
C ILE A 16 5.51 3.51 -14.15
N GLU A 17 6.68 3.62 -14.77
CA GLU A 17 6.85 4.12 -16.13
C GLU A 17 7.67 3.10 -16.91
N GLY A 18 7.30 2.85 -18.16
CA GLY A 18 7.99 1.89 -19.00
C GLY A 18 7.70 2.10 -20.47
N SER A 19 8.34 1.29 -21.31
CA SER A 19 8.09 1.22 -22.74
C SER A 19 7.82 -0.23 -23.12
N ASN A 20 6.76 -0.47 -23.90
CA ASN A 20 6.51 -1.76 -24.51
C ASN A 20 6.31 -1.55 -26.01
N GLN A 21 7.12 -2.20 -26.84
CA GLN A 21 7.05 -2.08 -28.31
C GLN A 21 7.06 -0.62 -28.81
N GLY A 22 7.81 0.26 -28.14
CA GLY A 22 7.89 1.69 -28.47
C GLY A 22 6.78 2.56 -27.88
N HIS A 23 5.74 1.98 -27.28
CA HIS A 23 4.70 2.72 -26.56
C HIS A 23 5.09 2.93 -25.11
N LYS A 24 5.28 4.19 -24.72
CA LYS A 24 5.42 4.58 -23.31
C LYS A 24 4.10 4.31 -22.59
N TYR A 25 4.19 3.67 -21.44
CA TYR A 25 3.07 3.54 -20.53
C TYR A 25 3.46 4.05 -19.16
N THR A 26 2.49 4.71 -18.53
CA THR A 26 2.58 5.19 -17.15
C THR A 26 1.39 4.64 -16.41
N GLY A 27 1.61 4.03 -15.26
CA GLY A 27 0.54 3.44 -14.47
C GLY A 27 0.84 3.46 -12.98
N LEU A 28 -0.18 3.12 -12.20
CA LEU A 28 -0.04 2.90 -10.76
C LEU A 28 -0.08 1.40 -10.45
N VAL A 29 0.73 0.99 -9.49
CA VAL A 29 0.72 -0.34 -8.91
C VAL A 29 0.40 -0.21 -7.42
N TYR A 30 -0.61 -0.93 -6.99
CA TYR A 30 -1.06 -1.00 -5.61
C TYR A 30 -0.55 -2.30 -4.96
N SER A 31 -0.19 -2.25 -3.70
CA SER A 31 0.26 -3.41 -2.92
C SER A 31 -0.31 -3.35 -1.51
N ALA A 32 -0.56 -4.49 -0.89
CA ALA A 32 -0.79 -4.52 0.55
C ALA A 32 0.54 -4.28 1.28
N LEU A 33 0.48 -3.64 2.44
CA LEU A 33 1.61 -3.40 3.33
C LEU A 33 1.41 -4.20 4.61
N ASP A 34 2.48 -4.73 5.18
CA ASP A 34 2.47 -5.29 6.53
C ASP A 34 2.51 -4.19 7.60
N ALA A 35 2.67 -4.59 8.86
CA ALA A 35 2.82 -3.65 9.98
C ALA A 35 4.06 -2.77 9.78
N ASP A 36 5.17 -3.33 9.31
CA ASP A 36 6.44 -2.64 9.12
C ASP A 36 6.46 -1.74 7.87
N GLY A 37 5.38 -1.75 7.09
CA GLY A 37 5.25 -0.99 5.85
C GLY A 37 5.93 -1.65 4.66
N ASN A 38 6.35 -2.91 4.78
CA ASN A 38 6.89 -3.70 3.69
C ASN A 38 5.77 -4.28 2.83
N ARG A 39 6.09 -4.53 1.56
CA ARG A 39 5.11 -4.99 0.57
C ARG A 39 4.86 -6.47 0.75
N VAL A 40 3.59 -6.82 0.87
CA VAL A 40 3.16 -8.21 0.99
C VAL A 40 2.10 -8.55 -0.06
N GLY A 41 2.16 -9.80 -0.53
CA GLY A 41 1.23 -10.33 -1.52
C GLY A 41 1.45 -9.80 -2.95
N LYS A 42 0.47 -10.09 -3.80
CA LYS A 42 0.55 -9.80 -5.24
C LYS A 42 0.17 -8.34 -5.53
N PRO A 43 1.02 -7.58 -6.25
CA PRO A 43 0.69 -6.22 -6.65
C PRO A 43 -0.47 -6.19 -7.66
N LEU A 44 -1.31 -5.15 -7.55
CA LEU A 44 -2.46 -4.89 -8.41
C LEU A 44 -2.17 -3.68 -9.31
N LYS A 45 -2.27 -3.89 -10.62
CA LYS A 45 -2.14 -2.79 -11.60
C LYS A 45 -3.42 -1.96 -11.61
N SER A 46 -3.29 -0.63 -11.66
CA SER A 46 -4.40 0.31 -11.84
C SER A 46 -5.31 -0.04 -13.02
N SER A 47 -4.76 -0.60 -14.10
CA SER A 47 -5.53 -1.04 -15.26
C SER A 47 -6.58 -2.12 -14.95
N LEU A 48 -6.43 -2.87 -13.85
CA LEU A 48 -7.43 -3.83 -13.39
C LEU A 48 -8.73 -3.14 -12.95
N PHE A 49 -8.64 -1.91 -12.43
CA PHE A 49 -9.79 -1.15 -11.96
C PHE A 49 -10.45 -0.31 -13.08
N GLY A 50 -9.79 -0.20 -14.24
CA GLY A 50 -10.27 0.55 -15.40
C GLY A 50 -9.65 1.95 -15.52
N LYS A 51 -9.94 2.63 -16.65
CA LYS A 51 -9.30 3.91 -17.02
C LYS A 51 -9.54 5.04 -16.01
N SER A 52 -10.71 5.05 -15.36
CA SER A 52 -11.07 6.07 -14.35
C SER A 52 -10.19 6.05 -13.10
N TYR A 53 -9.47 4.95 -12.86
CA TYR A 53 -8.52 4.79 -11.75
C TYR A 53 -7.06 4.75 -12.24
N GLY A 54 -6.84 5.14 -13.51
CA GLY A 54 -5.52 5.37 -14.07
C GLY A 54 -4.90 6.65 -13.52
N ILE A 55 -3.61 6.83 -13.81
CA ILE A 55 -2.84 7.97 -13.31
C ILE A 55 -3.38 9.31 -13.82
N GLU A 56 -3.79 9.40 -15.08
CA GLU A 56 -4.31 10.64 -15.69
C GLU A 56 -5.59 11.12 -15.00
N ALA A 57 -6.53 10.19 -14.76
CA ALA A 57 -7.78 10.48 -14.07
C ALA A 57 -7.53 10.90 -12.61
N LEU A 58 -6.57 10.25 -11.94
CA LEU A 58 -6.16 10.60 -10.58
C LEU A 58 -5.56 12.01 -10.52
N GLU A 59 -4.63 12.33 -11.42
CA GLU A 59 -3.98 13.65 -11.50
C GLU A 59 -5.01 14.76 -11.78
N GLN A 60 -5.97 14.52 -12.67
CA GLN A 60 -7.05 15.46 -12.93
C GLN A 60 -7.94 15.68 -11.69
N SER A 61 -8.29 14.60 -10.98
CA SER A 61 -9.05 14.69 -9.73
C SER A 61 -8.28 15.47 -8.66
N MET A 62 -6.96 15.25 -8.54
CA MET A 62 -6.10 15.95 -7.59
C MET A 62 -6.03 17.45 -7.90
N LYS A 63 -5.91 17.82 -9.18
CA LYS A 63 -5.90 19.21 -9.60
C LYS A 63 -7.19 19.91 -9.22
N LYS A 64 -8.34 19.30 -9.52
CA LYS A 64 -9.65 19.84 -9.15
C LYS A 64 -9.79 19.97 -7.63
N SER A 65 -9.40 18.95 -6.86
CA SER A 65 -9.45 19.03 -5.40
C SER A 65 -8.54 20.12 -4.84
N GLY A 66 -7.36 20.32 -5.43
CA GLY A 66 -6.42 21.35 -5.02
C GLY A 66 -6.96 22.77 -5.23
N GLU A 67 -7.73 22.99 -6.29
CA GLU A 67 -8.44 24.25 -6.51
C GLU A 67 -9.55 24.46 -5.48
N GLU A 68 -10.38 23.44 -5.24
CA GLU A 68 -11.45 23.51 -4.23
C GLU A 68 -10.93 23.78 -2.81
N ILE A 69 -9.81 23.15 -2.44
CA ILE A 69 -9.15 23.35 -1.14
C ILE A 69 -8.75 24.81 -0.93
N LYS A 70 -8.23 25.46 -1.98
CA LYS A 70 -7.83 26.87 -1.93
C LYS A 70 -9.05 27.78 -1.84
N THR A 71 -10.07 27.56 -2.67
CA THR A 71 -11.27 28.40 -2.72
C THR A 71 -12.08 28.34 -1.43
N LYS A 72 -12.18 27.17 -0.79
CA LYS A 72 -12.97 26.96 0.43
C LYS A 72 -12.25 27.36 1.72
N GLY A 73 -11.01 27.86 1.64
CA GLY A 73 -10.24 28.26 2.83
C GLY A 73 -9.89 27.09 3.76
N ILE A 74 -9.94 25.84 3.29
CA ILE A 74 -9.74 24.65 4.13
C ILE A 74 -8.34 24.67 4.77
N VAL A 75 -7.32 25.07 3.99
CA VAL A 75 -5.93 25.20 4.47
C VAL A 75 -5.84 26.11 5.70
N ALA A 76 -6.57 27.23 5.72
CA ALA A 76 -6.53 28.17 6.83
C ALA A 76 -7.18 27.60 8.10
N ASN A 77 -8.27 26.86 7.94
CA ASN A 77 -8.96 26.18 9.05
C ASN A 77 -8.07 25.10 9.66
N THR A 78 -7.54 24.19 8.84
CA THR A 78 -6.62 23.14 9.31
C THR A 78 -5.37 23.76 9.92
N ARG A 79 -4.81 24.83 9.33
CA ARG A 79 -3.67 25.56 9.90
C ARG A 79 -3.95 26.08 11.31
N THR A 80 -5.14 26.62 11.56
CA THR A 80 -5.50 27.15 12.88
C THR A 80 -5.50 26.05 13.94
N LEU A 81 -6.07 24.90 13.62
CA LEU A 81 -6.09 23.73 14.50
C LEU A 81 -4.68 23.22 14.80
N VAL A 82 -3.87 23.05 13.74
CA VAL A 82 -2.48 22.55 13.86
C VAL A 82 -1.60 23.55 14.61
N SER A 83 -1.80 24.86 14.40
CA SER A 83 -1.09 25.92 15.15
C SER A 83 -1.38 25.84 16.65
N ALA A 84 -2.65 25.67 17.02
CA ALA A 84 -3.05 25.54 18.41
C ALA A 84 -2.44 24.29 19.07
N SER A 85 -2.43 23.17 18.35
CA SER A 85 -1.76 21.93 18.79
C SER A 85 -0.27 22.14 18.99
N LEU A 86 0.39 22.82 18.05
CA LEU A 86 1.83 23.06 18.08
C LEU A 86 2.24 23.97 19.25
N ALA A 87 1.41 24.96 19.59
CA ALA A 87 1.65 25.85 20.72
C ALA A 87 1.45 25.16 22.08
N GLY A 88 0.48 24.24 22.18
CA GLY A 88 0.16 23.52 23.41
C GLY A 88 1.06 22.34 23.73
N SER A 89 1.82 21.84 22.76
CA SER A 89 2.58 20.58 22.89
C SER A 89 4.06 20.82 23.18
N ARG A 90 4.59 20.04 24.12
CA ARG A 90 6.02 20.03 24.47
C ARG A 90 6.77 18.93 23.73
N THR A 91 6.11 17.81 23.46
CA THR A 91 6.65 16.67 22.72
C THR A 91 5.90 16.42 21.42
N GLY A 92 6.53 15.74 20.46
CA GLY A 92 5.89 15.34 19.20
C GLY A 92 4.75 14.34 19.42
N SER A 93 4.88 13.48 20.44
CA SER A 93 3.86 12.53 20.86
C SER A 93 2.60 13.23 21.41
N GLU A 94 2.77 14.26 22.25
CA GLU A 94 1.66 15.13 22.70
C GLU A 94 0.99 15.84 21.51
N PHE A 95 1.81 16.37 20.59
CA PHE A 95 1.32 17.04 19.39
C PHE A 95 0.49 16.10 18.51
N ARG A 96 0.96 14.87 18.32
CA ARG A 96 0.23 13.83 17.56
C ARG A 96 -1.09 13.46 18.25
N ALA A 97 -1.08 13.25 19.56
CA ALA A 97 -2.27 12.87 20.31
C ALA A 97 -3.34 13.98 20.31
N ASP A 98 -2.94 15.25 20.48
CA ASP A 98 -3.86 16.38 20.43
C ASP A 98 -4.45 16.59 19.02
N LEU A 99 -3.65 16.41 17.97
CA LEU A 99 -4.15 16.43 16.58
C LEU A 99 -5.17 15.31 16.33
N GLN A 100 -4.89 14.09 16.80
CA GLN A 100 -5.81 12.97 16.66
C GLN A 100 -7.14 13.24 17.37
N GLY A 101 -7.11 13.85 18.56
CA GLY A 101 -8.31 14.31 19.27
C GLY A 101 -9.12 15.36 18.49
N LYS A 102 -8.49 16.12 17.60
CA LYS A 102 -9.12 17.08 16.68
C LYS A 102 -9.53 16.46 15.34
N GLY A 103 -9.37 15.14 15.17
CA GLY A 103 -9.67 14.43 13.93
C GLY A 103 -8.64 14.64 12.82
N ILE A 104 -7.39 14.93 13.18
CA ILE A 104 -6.28 15.11 12.24
C ILE A 104 -5.21 14.05 12.50
N ASP A 105 -4.95 13.19 11.53
CA ASP A 105 -3.83 12.26 11.61
C ASP A 105 -2.55 12.91 11.11
N LEU A 106 -1.45 12.63 11.80
CA LEU A 106 -0.10 13.06 11.46
C LEU A 106 0.70 11.89 10.89
N ILE A 107 1.10 11.99 9.63
CA ILE A 107 1.97 11.02 8.97
C ILE A 107 3.38 11.60 8.84
N LEU A 108 4.34 10.94 9.48
CA LEU A 108 5.76 11.26 9.44
C LEU A 108 6.45 10.33 8.44
N ARG A 109 7.35 10.89 7.62
CA ARG A 109 8.11 10.14 6.61
C ARG A 109 9.59 10.35 6.80
N TYR A 110 10.30 9.24 6.93
CA TYR A 110 11.73 9.20 7.22
C TYR A 110 12.54 8.76 6.01
N GLY A 111 13.65 9.47 5.75
CA GLY A 111 14.58 9.19 4.68
C GLY A 111 15.65 8.21 5.15
N ASN A 112 16.61 7.94 4.28
CA ASN A 112 17.76 7.12 4.63
C ASN A 112 18.53 7.79 5.78
N GLY A 113 18.82 7.03 6.84
CA GLY A 113 19.47 7.54 8.05
C GLY A 113 18.51 8.19 9.07
N GLY A 114 17.19 8.02 8.92
CA GLY A 114 16.25 8.43 9.96
C GLY A 114 15.88 9.91 9.96
N HIS A 115 16.31 10.67 8.95
CA HIS A 115 15.95 12.07 8.85
C HIS A 115 14.48 12.23 8.44
N LEU A 116 13.69 12.97 9.24
CA LEU A 116 12.33 13.33 8.89
C LEU A 116 12.33 14.26 7.66
N TYR A 117 11.95 13.74 6.49
CA TYR A 117 11.92 14.51 5.25
C TYR A 117 10.52 14.96 4.85
N GLY A 118 9.48 14.29 5.37
CA GLY A 118 8.10 14.53 4.97
C GLY A 118 7.16 14.51 6.17
N VAL A 119 6.24 15.47 6.18
CA VAL A 119 5.12 15.52 7.11
C VAL A 119 3.84 15.73 6.31
N THR A 120 2.83 14.94 6.59
CA THR A 120 1.51 15.05 5.97
C THR A 120 0.44 15.02 7.05
N PHE A 121 -0.50 15.95 6.97
CA PHE A 121 -1.66 16.05 7.83
C PHE A 121 -2.89 15.55 7.07
N ILE A 122 -3.66 14.67 7.68
CA ILE A 122 -4.90 14.12 7.12
C ILE A 122 -6.03 14.60 8.01
N ASP A 123 -6.77 15.60 7.54
CA ASP A 123 -7.90 16.18 8.25
C ASP A 123 -9.18 15.45 7.83
N HIS A 124 -9.70 14.61 8.72
CA HIS A 124 -10.90 13.81 8.48
C HIS A 124 -12.17 14.66 8.44
N ASN A 125 -12.17 15.82 9.11
CA ASN A 125 -13.33 16.71 9.14
C ASN A 125 -13.56 17.35 7.78
N SER A 126 -12.49 17.84 7.16
CA SER A 126 -12.54 18.45 5.82
C SER A 126 -12.36 17.42 4.69
N ARG A 127 -11.94 16.19 5.01
CA ARG A 127 -11.55 15.12 4.07
C ARG A 127 -10.43 15.56 3.15
N THR A 128 -9.42 16.22 3.72
CA THR A 128 -8.28 16.74 2.97
C THR A 128 -6.95 16.20 3.50
N VAL A 129 -5.97 16.14 2.59
CA VAL A 129 -4.61 15.70 2.88
C VAL A 129 -3.69 16.83 2.50
N LEU A 130 -2.95 17.35 3.46
CA LEU A 130 -2.11 18.53 3.28
C LEU A 130 -0.68 18.21 3.68
N ASN A 131 0.27 18.45 2.77
CA ASN A 131 1.67 18.44 3.16
C ASN A 131 1.94 19.56 4.18
N GLY A 132 2.84 19.30 5.14
CA GLY A 132 3.16 20.28 6.18
C GLY A 132 3.66 21.62 5.62
N SER A 133 4.51 21.59 4.60
CA SER A 133 4.98 22.80 3.90
C SER A 133 3.86 23.58 3.20
N ALA A 134 2.74 22.94 2.86
CA ALA A 134 1.58 23.62 2.28
C ALA A 134 0.70 24.31 3.34
N LEU A 135 0.75 23.85 4.59
CA LEU A 135 0.11 24.54 5.72
C LEU A 135 0.93 25.75 6.21
N GLY A 136 2.26 25.67 6.14
CA GLY A 136 3.17 26.70 6.60
C GLY A 136 4.59 26.19 6.81
N LYS A 137 5.57 27.10 6.82
CA LYS A 137 6.99 26.74 6.99
C LYS A 137 7.24 26.10 8.37
N GLU A 138 6.51 26.55 9.38
CA GLU A 138 6.53 26.06 10.75
C GLU A 138 6.03 24.61 10.90
N PHE A 139 5.24 24.10 9.94
CA PHE A 139 4.76 22.72 9.92
C PHE A 139 5.55 21.83 8.96
N SER A 140 6.64 22.35 8.39
CA SER A 140 7.54 21.55 7.56
C SER A 140 8.23 20.45 8.38
N ALA A 141 8.66 19.40 7.69
CA ALA A 141 9.43 18.32 8.28
C ALA A 141 10.65 18.83 9.07
N ASN A 142 11.41 19.77 8.49
CA ASN A 142 12.58 20.37 9.13
C ASN A 142 12.21 21.12 10.42
N ALA A 143 11.14 21.94 10.37
CA ALA A 143 10.71 22.73 11.52
C ALA A 143 10.22 21.83 12.67
N LEU A 144 9.38 20.85 12.36
CA LEU A 144 8.86 19.91 13.37
C LEU A 144 9.94 18.95 13.89
N GLY A 145 10.85 18.47 13.04
CA GLY A 145 11.98 17.65 13.46
C GLY A 145 12.95 18.40 14.38
N THR A 146 13.14 19.71 14.16
CA THR A 146 13.93 20.55 15.07
C THR A 146 13.19 20.83 16.38
N ARG A 147 11.86 20.99 16.32
CA ARG A 147 11.02 21.32 17.47
C ARG A 147 10.83 20.14 18.42
N PHE A 148 10.68 18.94 17.89
CA PHE A 148 10.34 17.73 18.64
C PHE A 148 11.44 16.69 18.52
N ALA A 149 12.19 16.49 19.61
CA ALA A 149 13.29 15.54 19.65
C ALA A 149 12.86 14.09 19.37
N ASP A 150 11.64 13.73 19.79
CA ASP A 150 11.03 12.42 19.54
C ASP A 150 10.63 12.19 18.08
N PHE A 151 10.57 13.24 17.25
CA PHE A 151 10.46 13.08 15.80
C PHE A 151 11.79 12.81 15.12
N SER A 152 12.92 12.94 15.82
CA SER A 152 14.26 12.73 15.27
C SER A 152 14.80 11.31 15.52
N THR A 153 14.14 10.50 16.34
CA THR A 153 14.60 9.14 16.66
C THR A 153 14.12 8.14 15.63
N ALA A 154 15.02 7.74 14.73
CA ALA A 154 14.93 6.46 14.03
C ALA A 154 14.86 5.34 15.09
N GLY A 155 13.76 4.57 15.10
CA GLY A 155 13.66 3.36 15.92
C GLY A 155 12.47 3.26 16.86
N ARG A 156 11.49 4.18 16.82
CA ARG A 156 10.14 3.83 17.27
C ARG A 156 9.30 3.56 16.04
N GLU A 157 9.09 2.28 15.80
CA GLU A 157 8.08 1.72 14.92
C GLU A 157 6.71 2.24 15.36
N ASP A 158 6.36 3.45 14.95
CA ASP A 158 5.01 4.00 15.06
C ASP A 158 4.15 3.45 13.92
N SER A 159 4.27 2.14 13.73
CA SER A 159 3.34 1.26 13.05
C SER A 159 2.54 0.51 14.12
N GLN A 160 1.77 1.24 14.94
CA GLN A 160 0.81 0.60 15.83
C GLN A 160 -0.59 1.18 15.67
N THR A 161 -1.36 0.40 14.91
CA THR A 161 -2.67 -0.14 15.28
C THR A 161 -3.78 0.85 15.64
N VAL A 162 -4.65 1.07 14.66
CA VAL A 162 -6.09 1.12 14.96
C VAL A 162 -6.48 -0.22 15.59
N SER A 163 -6.81 -0.21 16.88
CA SER A 163 -7.31 -1.40 17.59
C SER A 163 -8.70 -1.78 17.05
N PRO A 164 -8.97 -3.04 16.64
CA PRO A 164 -10.33 -3.48 16.45
C PRO A 164 -10.93 -3.79 17.84
N VAL A 165 -12.11 -3.25 18.08
CA VAL A 165 -12.94 -3.54 19.25
C VAL A 165 -13.14 -5.06 19.35
N VAL A 166 -12.64 -5.67 20.43
CA VAL A 166 -12.87 -7.07 20.76
C VAL A 166 -14.29 -7.21 21.29
N THR A 167 -15.20 -7.70 20.45
CA THR A 167 -16.44 -8.32 20.91
C THR A 167 -16.09 -9.67 21.54
N ARG A 168 -16.32 -9.78 22.84
CA ARG A 168 -16.22 -11.03 23.60
C ARG A 168 -17.39 -11.93 23.21
N GLU A 169 -17.12 -13.08 22.61
CA GLU A 169 -17.95 -14.27 22.79
C GLU A 169 -17.04 -15.47 23.05
N SER A 170 -17.32 -16.13 24.18
CA SER A 170 -16.66 -17.34 24.64
C SER A 170 -17.57 -18.52 24.38
N GLN A 171 -16.98 -19.63 23.93
CA GLN A 171 -17.24 -21.03 24.34
C GLN A 171 -17.15 -21.98 23.14
N HIS A 172 -16.15 -22.85 23.14
CA HIS A 172 -16.30 -24.31 22.95
C HIS A 172 -14.95 -24.99 23.26
N PRO A 173 -14.90 -26.04 24.10
CA PRO A 173 -13.66 -26.75 24.41
C PRO A 173 -13.48 -27.96 23.46
N THR A 174 -12.29 -28.11 22.88
CA THR A 174 -11.88 -29.36 22.21
C THR A 174 -10.76 -30.02 22.98
N VAL A 175 -11.00 -31.29 23.29
CA VAL A 175 -10.24 -32.26 24.07
C VAL A 175 -8.96 -32.67 23.33
N GLN A 176 -7.84 -32.77 24.07
CA GLN A 176 -6.59 -33.42 23.64
C GLN A 176 -6.67 -34.95 23.82
N PRO A 177 -5.92 -35.71 23.02
CA PRO A 177 -5.04 -36.75 23.59
C PRO A 177 -3.62 -36.60 22.98
N ALA A 178 -2.57 -36.52 23.80
CA ALA A 178 -1.84 -37.60 24.48
C ALA A 178 -0.73 -38.23 23.61
N HIS A 179 0.45 -38.25 24.23
CA HIS A 179 1.77 -38.63 23.74
C HIS A 179 1.88 -40.07 23.22
N ASP A 180 2.83 -40.32 22.32
CA ASP A 180 3.71 -41.48 22.49
C ASP A 180 5.08 -41.28 21.84
N ASP A 181 6.12 -41.60 22.61
CA ASP A 181 7.55 -41.58 22.25
C ASP A 181 7.93 -42.77 21.37
N LYS A 182 8.88 -42.58 20.43
CA LYS A 182 9.93 -43.57 20.07
C LYS A 182 10.91 -43.01 19.04
N GLN A 183 12.15 -42.81 19.48
CA GLN A 183 13.40 -42.92 18.70
C GLN A 183 14.09 -44.26 19.09
N PRO A 184 15.23 -44.71 18.51
CA PRO A 184 16.05 -44.16 17.40
C PRO A 184 16.48 -45.22 16.34
N ALA A 185 17.10 -44.78 15.24
CA ALA A 185 18.16 -45.57 14.57
C ALA A 185 19.08 -44.67 13.73
N THR A 186 20.39 -44.80 13.96
CA THR A 186 21.51 -44.09 13.35
C THR A 186 22.08 -44.83 12.14
N VAL A 187 22.44 -44.13 11.05
CA VAL A 187 23.49 -44.55 10.11
C VAL A 187 24.28 -43.32 9.60
N LYS A 188 25.62 -43.37 9.76
CA LYS A 188 26.65 -42.48 9.18
C LYS A 188 26.50 -42.42 7.65
N GLY A 189 26.70 -41.34 6.91
CA GLY A 189 27.71 -40.29 6.95
C GLY A 189 28.26 -40.17 5.52
N TYR A 190 28.53 -38.95 5.03
CA TYR A 190 29.63 -38.59 4.12
C TYR A 190 29.46 -37.12 3.72
N SER A 191 30.60 -36.45 3.73
CA SER A 191 30.85 -35.05 3.42
C SER A 191 30.47 -34.67 1.99
N GLY A 192 30.05 -33.42 1.79
CA GLY A 192 29.96 -32.81 0.47
C GLY A 192 28.85 -31.77 0.42
N ASP A 193 29.26 -30.52 0.22
CA ASP A 193 28.47 -29.44 -0.35
C ASP A 193 27.39 -29.96 -1.33
N ASP A 194 26.12 -29.68 -1.04
CA ASP A 194 25.14 -29.31 -2.05
C ASP A 194 23.76 -29.02 -1.44
N SER A 195 23.15 -27.97 -1.97
CA SER A 195 21.75 -27.58 -1.87
C SER A 195 20.77 -28.73 -2.22
N PRO A 196 19.70 -28.92 -1.42
CA PRO A 196 18.47 -29.52 -1.95
C PRO A 196 17.24 -28.73 -1.44
N VAL A 197 16.24 -28.35 -2.22
CA VAL A 197 15.26 -29.16 -2.98
C VAL A 197 14.50 -28.10 -3.82
N GLY A 198 14.37 -28.14 -5.14
CA GLY A 198 14.18 -29.29 -6.02
C GLY A 198 12.69 -29.56 -6.24
N SER A 199 12.22 -29.45 -7.49
CA SER A 199 10.94 -30.00 -7.97
C SER A 199 9.64 -29.26 -7.69
N LEU A 200 9.40 -28.15 -8.41
CA LEU A 200 8.04 -27.79 -8.88
C LEU A 200 7.97 -27.13 -10.27
N LEU A 201 9.08 -26.97 -11.00
CA LEU A 201 9.11 -26.18 -12.25
C LEU A 201 9.73 -26.89 -13.47
N SER A 202 9.41 -28.17 -13.68
CA SER A 202 9.85 -28.89 -14.90
C SER A 202 8.69 -29.44 -15.77
N VAL A 203 7.46 -28.93 -15.60
CA VAL A 203 6.28 -29.38 -16.39
C VAL A 203 5.89 -28.40 -17.52
N LEU A 204 6.63 -27.31 -17.76
CA LEU A 204 6.18 -26.27 -18.72
C LEU A 204 7.25 -25.77 -19.70
N THR A 205 8.16 -26.64 -20.14
CA THR A 205 9.05 -26.31 -21.26
C THR A 205 8.98 -27.38 -22.34
N PRO A 206 8.38 -27.11 -23.51
CA PRO A 206 8.80 -27.75 -24.74
C PRO A 206 10.03 -27.02 -25.28
N GLU A 207 11.11 -27.76 -25.51
CA GLU A 207 12.25 -27.30 -26.32
C GLU A 207 11.86 -27.18 -27.80
N PRO A 208 12.59 -26.37 -28.60
CA PRO A 208 12.29 -26.16 -30.00
C PRO A 208 13.01 -27.17 -30.90
N ASP A 209 12.25 -28.02 -31.58
CA ASP A 209 12.75 -28.68 -32.79
C ASP A 209 12.32 -27.92 -34.03
N GLN A 210 13.33 -27.45 -34.78
CA GLN A 210 13.21 -26.99 -36.15
C GLN A 210 12.98 -28.20 -37.07
N TYR A 211 11.96 -28.20 -37.93
CA TYR A 211 12.00 -28.71 -39.32
C TYR A 211 10.67 -28.41 -40.04
N GLY A 212 10.78 -27.76 -41.22
CA GLY A 212 10.08 -28.12 -42.48
C GLY A 212 8.55 -28.09 -42.61
N ASN A 213 8.07 -27.05 -43.31
CA ASN A 213 7.10 -27.06 -44.43
C ASN A 213 5.63 -27.57 -44.30
N ASP A 214 4.74 -26.77 -44.94
CA ASP A 214 3.42 -27.07 -45.54
C ASP A 214 2.11 -27.11 -44.70
N GLN A 215 1.41 -25.94 -44.70
CA GLN A 215 -0.06 -25.66 -44.76
C GLN A 215 -1.09 -26.34 -43.80
N PRO A 216 -2.35 -25.86 -43.69
CA PRO A 216 -2.92 -24.51 -43.85
C PRO A 216 -3.70 -24.03 -42.59
N THR A 217 -4.09 -22.75 -42.59
CA THR A 217 -4.72 -22.04 -41.45
C THR A 217 -6.18 -22.47 -41.19
N PRO A 218 -6.61 -22.61 -39.91
CA PRO A 218 -8.00 -22.92 -39.61
C PRO A 218 -8.90 -21.67 -39.65
N THR A 219 -10.00 -21.79 -40.38
CA THR A 219 -10.99 -20.74 -40.64
C THR A 219 -11.89 -20.44 -39.42
N LYS A 220 -12.27 -19.16 -39.28
CA LYS A 220 -13.16 -18.66 -38.22
C LYS A 220 -14.59 -19.21 -38.39
N ARG A 221 -15.08 -19.96 -37.41
CA ARG A 221 -16.48 -20.42 -37.32
C ARG A 221 -17.45 -19.24 -37.12
N LYS A 222 -18.40 -19.07 -38.04
CA LYS A 222 -19.52 -18.11 -37.92
C LYS A 222 -20.52 -18.58 -36.86
N LYS A 223 -20.90 -17.68 -35.93
CA LYS A 223 -21.94 -17.94 -34.92
C LYS A 223 -23.33 -18.01 -35.58
N LYS A 224 -24.06 -19.10 -35.32
CA LYS A 224 -25.43 -19.36 -35.80
C LYS A 224 -26.43 -18.53 -34.97
N LYS A 225 -27.22 -17.65 -35.61
CA LYS A 225 -28.31 -16.90 -34.96
C LYS A 225 -29.47 -17.85 -34.61
N ARG A 226 -29.90 -17.86 -33.35
CA ARG A 226 -31.13 -18.55 -32.91
C ARG A 226 -32.34 -17.63 -33.17
N ARG A 227 -33.32 -18.11 -33.93
CA ARG A 227 -34.67 -17.50 -34.03
C ARG A 227 -35.51 -18.03 -32.86
N TYR A 228 -36.05 -17.15 -32.02
CA TYR A 228 -37.12 -17.51 -31.10
C TYR A 228 -38.46 -17.33 -31.79
N GLY A 229 -39.35 -18.30 -31.53
CA GLY A 229 -40.61 -18.52 -32.21
C GLY A 229 -41.70 -17.50 -31.88
N ARG A 230 -42.66 -17.48 -32.80
CA ARG A 230 -43.92 -16.73 -32.84
C ARG A 230 -44.81 -17.14 -31.66
N GLN A 231 -45.30 -16.16 -30.89
CA GLN A 231 -46.40 -16.36 -29.95
C GLN A 231 -47.70 -16.56 -30.72
N VAL A 232 -48.51 -17.52 -30.27
CA VAL A 232 -49.94 -17.62 -30.56
C VAL A 232 -50.67 -17.23 -29.29
#